data_AF-A0A522AX50-F1
#
_entry.id   AF-A0A522AX50-F1
#
_cell.length_a   1.000
_cell.length_b   1.000
_cell.length_c   1.000
_cell.angle_alpha   90.00
_cell.angle_beta   90.00
_cell.angle_gamma   90.00
#
_symmetry.space_group_name_H-M   'P 1'
#
loop_
_entity.id
_entity.type
_entity.pdbx_description
1 polymer ?
#
loop_
_entity_poly.entity_id
_entity_poly.type
_entity_poly.pdbx_seq_one_letter_code
_entity_poly.pdbx_strand_id
1 'polypeptide(L)' 'WQADWLMVPNRITLFRMPLQEDFADPDALADEVRITVIHELAHHMGIDDDRLEELGIG' A
#
# COMPACT_ATOMS: atom_id res chain seq x y z
N TRP A 1 23.96 26.12 1.50
CA TRP A 1 23.63 24.79 2.01
C TRP A 1 22.38 24.31 1.29
N GLN A 2 22.58 23.51 0.24
CA GLN A 2 21.50 22.94 -0.58
C GLN A 2 20.97 21.69 0.13
N ALA A 3 19.82 21.80 0.80
CA ALA A 3 19.11 20.63 1.34
C ALA A 3 17.58 20.81 1.33
N ASP A 4 17.04 21.84 0.69
CA ASP A 4 15.59 22.12 0.66
C ASP A 4 14.85 21.39 -0.47
N TRP A 5 15.59 20.65 -1.33
CA TRP A 5 15.05 19.89 -2.48
C TRP A 5 15.07 18.38 -2.31
N LEU A 6 15.52 17.86 -1.17
CA LEU A 6 15.35 16.44 -0.87
C LEU A 6 13.89 16.25 -0.45
N MET A 7 12.97 16.25 -1.43
CA MET A 7 11.65 15.66 -1.23
C MET A 7 11.91 14.24 -0.76
N VAL A 8 11.76 14.00 0.54
CA VAL A 8 11.85 12.64 1.08
C VAL A 8 10.72 11.89 0.40
N PRO A 9 11.00 10.83 -0.39
CA PRO A 9 9.94 10.10 -1.03
C PRO A 9 9.03 9.54 0.06
N ASN A 10 7.72 9.69 -0.14
CA ASN A 10 6.74 9.00 0.70
C ASN A 10 7.09 7.51 0.70
N ARG A 11 7.13 6.90 1.89
CA ARG A 11 7.54 5.51 2.06
C ARG A 11 6.39 4.70 2.61
N ILE A 12 5.93 3.71 1.83
CA ILE A 12 5.05 2.65 2.30
C ILE A 12 5.94 1.50 2.80
N THR A 13 5.65 0.98 4.00
CA THR A 13 6.43 -0.12 4.60
C THR A 13 5.54 -1.35 4.66
N LEU A 14 5.96 -2.44 4.02
CA LEU A 14 5.25 -3.73 4.02
C LEU A 14 5.98 -4.74 4.90
N PHE A 15 5.21 -5.53 5.65
CA PHE A 15 5.76 -6.58 6.50
C PHE A 15 5.72 -7.93 5.76
N ARG A 16 6.86 -8.32 5.19
CA ARG A 16 6.97 -9.53 4.36
C ARG A 16 6.52 -10.81 5.05
N MET A 17 6.91 -11.03 6.31
CA MET A 17 6.64 -12.31 6.99
C MET A 17 5.14 -12.53 7.22
N PRO A 18 4.38 -11.58 7.81
CA PRO A 18 2.92 -11.69 7.91
C PRO A 18 2.24 -11.95 6.56
N LEU A 19 2.60 -11.20 5.52
CA LEU A 19 2.02 -11.37 4.18
C LEU A 19 2.28 -12.78 3.61
N GLN A 20 3.47 -13.34 3.83
CA GLN A 20 3.80 -14.69 3.36
C GLN A 20 3.16 -15.80 4.19
N GLU A 21 2.86 -15.54 5.46
CA GLU A 21 2.14 -16.47 6.34
C GLU A 21 0.67 -16.60 5.91
N ASP A 22 0.04 -15.48 5.52
CA ASP A 22 -1.36 -15.44 5.10
C ASP A 22 -1.55 -15.82 3.61
N PHE A 23 -0.58 -15.50 2.75
CA PHE A 23 -0.64 -15.70 1.29
C PHE A 23 0.56 -16.53 0.80
N ALA A 24 0.41 -17.85 0.84
CA ALA A 24 1.46 -18.79 0.43
C ALA A 24 1.62 -18.92 -1.10
N ASP A 25 0.56 -18.60 -1.86
CA ASP A 25 0.60 -18.58 -3.33
C ASP A 25 1.23 -17.26 -3.82
N PRO A 26 2.25 -17.28 -4.69
CA PRO A 26 2.92 -16.06 -5.14
C PRO A 26 2.03 -15.06 -5.88
N ASP A 27 1.02 -15.54 -6.64
CA ASP A 27 0.13 -14.66 -7.38
C ASP A 27 -0.85 -13.99 -6.40
N ALA A 28 -1.42 -14.76 -5.46
CA ALA A 28 -2.25 -14.21 -4.38
C ALA A 28 -1.48 -13.20 -3.49
N LEU A 29 -0.21 -13.49 -3.17
CA LEU A 29 0.66 -12.57 -2.43
C LEU A 29 0.91 -11.26 -3.20
N ALA A 30 1.10 -11.34 -4.52
CA ALA A 30 1.30 -10.16 -5.35
C ALA A 30 0.05 -9.29 -5.41
N ASP A 31 -1.13 -9.91 -5.49
CA ASP A 31 -2.42 -9.22 -5.42
C ASP A 31 -2.61 -8.54 -4.06
N GLU A 32 -2.30 -9.22 -2.96
CA GLU A 32 -2.41 -8.63 -1.61
C GLU A 32 -1.46 -7.44 -1.43
N VAL A 33 -0.21 -7.56 -1.89
CA VAL A 33 0.75 -6.45 -1.87
C VAL A 33 0.21 -5.26 -2.65
N ARG A 34 -0.41 -5.49 -3.81
CA ARG A 34 -1.02 -4.43 -4.63
C ARG A 34 -2.17 -3.76 -3.88
N ILE A 35 -3.06 -4.55 -3.28
CA ILE A 35 -4.20 -4.08 -2.50
C ILE A 35 -3.71 -3.19 -1.35
N THR A 36 -2.80 -3.71 -0.52
CA THR A 36 -2.22 -2.97 0.62
C THR A 36 -1.59 -1.65 0.19
N VAL A 37 -0.82 -1.64 -0.90
CA VAL A 37 -0.18 -0.40 -1.41
C VAL A 37 -1.21 0.63 -1.86
N ILE A 38 -2.28 0.18 -2.53
CA ILE A 38 -3.35 1.10 -2.98
C ILE A 38 -4.10 1.66 -1.78
N HIS A 39 -4.41 0.84 -0.77
CA HIS A 39 -5.08 1.29 0.45
C HIS A 39 -4.29 2.38 1.16
N GLU A 40 -3.00 2.15 1.42
CA GLU A 40 -2.13 3.12 2.09
C GLU A 40 -1.95 4.41 1.26
N LEU A 41 -1.87 4.28 -0.07
CA LEU A 41 -1.82 5.44 -0.97
C LEU A 41 -3.12 6.24 -0.93
N ALA A 42 -4.27 5.56 -0.94
CA ALA A 42 -5.59 6.17 -0.91
C ALA A 42 -5.82 6.93 0.41
N HIS A 43 -5.50 6.31 1.54
CA HIS A 43 -5.53 6.96 2.85
C HIS A 43 -4.62 8.19 2.91
N HIS A 44 -3.40 8.09 2.34
CA HIS A 44 -2.50 9.24 2.23
C HIS A 44 -3.08 10.39 1.39
N MET A 45 -3.95 10.09 0.43
CA MET A 45 -4.67 11.06 -0.41
C MET A 45 -6.01 11.52 0.20
N GLY A 46 -6.39 11.02 1.38
CA GLY A 46 -7.64 11.37 2.06
C GLY A 46 -8.88 10.63 1.54
N ILE A 47 -8.69 9.48 0.90
CA ILE A 47 -9.75 8.55 0.48
C ILE A 47 -9.94 7.54 1.61
N ASP A 48 -11.19 7.27 1.99
CA ASP A 48 -11.56 6.31 3.03
C ASP A 48 -11.90 4.92 2.47
N ASP A 49 -12.11 3.96 3.36
CA ASP A 49 -12.39 2.56 3.02
C ASP A 49 -13.70 2.39 2.24
N ASP A 50 -14.75 3.11 2.65
CA ASP A 50 -16.06 3.11 1.95
C ASP A 50 -15.86 3.46 0.47
N ARG A 51 -15.06 4.48 0.18
CA ARG A 51 -14.77 4.88 -1.19
C ARG A 51 -13.88 3.89 -1.94
N LEU A 52 -13.01 3.15 -1.26
CA LEU A 52 -12.18 2.10 -1.86
C LEU A 52 -13.01 0.87 -2.25
N GLU A 53 -13.97 0.48 -1.41
CA GLU A 53 -14.93 -0.58 -1.72
C GLU A 53 -15.76 -0.23 -2.97
N GLU A 54 -16.24 1.01 -3.07
CA GLU A 54 -16.95 1.51 -4.26
C GLU A 54 -16.12 1.42 -5.55
N LEU A 55 -14.79 1.49 -5.44
CA LEU A 55 -13.85 1.37 -6.56
C LEU A 55 -13.46 -0.09 -6.86
N GLY A 56 -13.96 -1.05 -6.08
CA GLY A 56 -13.64 -2.46 -6.22
C GLY A 56 -12.23 -2.83 -5.75
N ILE A 57 -11.70 -2.06 -4.79
CA ILE A 57 -10.38 -2.26 -4.20
C ILE A 57 -10.58 -2.58 -2.71
N GLY A 58 -11.02 -3.80 -2.45
CA GLY A 58 -11.28 -4.35 -1.11
C GLY A 58 -11.27 -5.87 -1.19
#